data_AF-A0A9W5U1G0-F1
#
_entry.id   AF-A0A9W5U1G0-F1
#
_cell.length_a   1.000
_cell.length_b   1.000
_cell.length_c   1.000
_cell.angle_alpha   90.00
_cell.angle_beta   90.00
_cell.angle_gamma   90.00
#
_symmetry.space_group_name_H-M   'P 1'
#
loop_
_entity.id
_entity.type
_entity.pdbx_description
1 polymer ?
#
loop_
_entity_poly.entity_id
_entity_poly.type
_entity_poly.pdbx_seq_one_letter_code
_entity_poly.pdbx_strand_id
1 'polypeptide(L)'
;MGIIVMFMLLATLTPFLFIHLHRKILAVVQTVMLVGMWLYYIEAQFHTAPIAFSIMWIMFYVSMILAEVAWVMFIIRIVKTSYTNTRTTKTFNH
;
A
#
# COMPACT_ATOMS: atom_id res chain seq x y z
N MET A 1 6.15 2.51 -19.11
CA MET A 1 6.82 2.10 -17.85
C MET A 1 6.67 3.12 -16.72
N GLY A 2 6.53 4.44 -16.97
CA GLY A 2 6.45 5.44 -15.88
C GLY A 2 5.26 5.31 -14.91
N ILE A 3 4.09 4.85 -15.39
CA ILE A 3 2.89 4.66 -14.55
C ILE A 3 3.17 3.66 -13.42
N ILE A 4 3.92 2.59 -13.71
CA ILE A 4 4.28 1.56 -12.74
C ILE A 4 5.06 2.16 -11.57
N VAL A 5 6.00 3.06 -11.86
CA VAL A 5 6.79 3.75 -10.83
C VAL A 5 5.91 4.61 -9.92
N MET A 6 4.87 5.26 -10.45
CA MET A 6 3.92 6.02 -9.62
C MET A 6 3.22 5.12 -8.60
N PHE A 7 2.76 3.94 -9.03
CA PHE A 7 2.16 2.96 -8.12
C PHE A 7 3.17 2.35 -7.15
N MET A 8 4.43 2.12 -7.57
CA MET A 8 5.49 1.66 -6.66
C MET A 8 5.81 2.69 -5.56
N LEU A 9 5.77 3.98 -5.89
CA LEU A 9 5.93 5.04 -4.89
C LEU A 9 4.76 5.03 -3.89
N LEU A 10 3.53 4.86 -4.37
CA LEU A 10 2.35 4.69 -3.51
C LEU A 10 2.46 3.43 -2.63
N ALA A 11 3.00 2.33 -3.17
CA ALA A 11 3.25 1.09 -2.45
C ALA A 11 4.32 1.24 -1.36
N THR A 12 5.30 2.12 -1.57
CA THR A 12 6.35 2.43 -0.60
C THR A 12 5.81 3.15 0.64
N LEU A 13 4.72 3.90 0.50
CA LEU A 13 4.04 4.57 1.60
C LEU A 13 3.09 3.64 2.37
N THR A 14 2.70 2.50 1.77
CA THR A 14 1.71 1.57 2.33
C THR A 14 2.06 1.01 3.72
N PRO A 15 3.30 0.63 4.04
CA PRO A 15 3.64 0.15 5.38
C PRO A 15 3.27 1.16 6.48
N PHE A 16 3.47 2.46 6.20
CA PHE A 16 3.10 3.54 7.11
C PHE A 16 1.58 3.63 7.28
N LEU A 17 0.81 3.48 6.19
CA LEU A 17 -0.64 3.41 6.27
C LEU A 17 -1.10 2.23 7.15
N PHE A 18 -0.50 1.05 7.01
CA PHE A 18 -0.86 -0.10 7.84
C PHE A 18 -0.56 0.11 9.33
N ILE A 19 0.51 0.85 9.65
CA ILE A 19 0.82 1.27 11.03
C ILE A 19 -0.29 2.18 11.56
N HIS A 20 -0.71 3.20 10.80
CA HIS A 20 -1.86 4.04 11.15
C HIS A 20 -3.14 3.22 11.31
N LEU A 21 -3.30 2.15 10.54
CA LEU A 21 -4.44 1.23 10.62
C LEU A 21 -4.40 0.27 11.83
N HIS A 22 -3.40 0.36 12.72
CA HIS A 22 -3.13 -0.60 13.80
C HIS A 22 -2.92 -2.05 13.32
N ARG A 23 -2.68 -2.26 12.01
CA ARG A 23 -2.49 -3.57 11.38
C ARG A 23 -0.99 -3.88 11.26
N LYS A 24 -0.29 -3.98 12.39
CA LYS A 24 1.18 -4.12 12.45
C LYS A 24 1.71 -5.32 11.66
N ILE A 25 1.01 -6.46 11.70
CA ILE A 25 1.39 -7.68 10.96
C ILE A 25 1.40 -7.42 9.44
N LEU A 26 0.37 -6.75 8.92
CA LEU A 26 0.28 -6.41 7.50
C LEU A 26 1.36 -5.39 7.10
N ALA A 27 1.73 -4.47 8.00
CA ALA A 27 2.85 -3.55 7.74
C ALA A 27 4.18 -4.29 7.55
N VAL A 28 4.46 -5.28 8.39
CA VAL A 28 5.68 -6.10 8.26
C VAL A 28 5.66 -6.91 6.97
N VAL A 29 4.56 -7.62 6.68
CA VAL A 29 4.42 -8.41 5.44
C VAL A 29 4.56 -7.52 4.21
N GLN A 30 3.90 -6.35 4.20
CA GLN A 30 3.99 -5.40 3.11
C GLN A 30 5.42 -4.88 2.92
N THR A 31 6.18 -4.68 4.00
CA THR A 31 7.57 -4.21 3.92
C THR A 31 8.45 -5.26 3.23
N VAL A 32 8.29 -6.55 3.58
CA VAL A 32 9.01 -7.64 2.94
C VAL A 32 8.65 -7.75 1.45
N MET A 33 7.36 -7.65 1.12
CA MET A 33 6.89 -7.65 -0.27
C MET A 33 7.38 -6.44 -1.06
N LEU A 34 7.42 -5.26 -0.43
CA LEU A 34 7.92 -4.02 -1.01
C LEU A 34 9.39 -4.16 -1.42
N VAL A 35 10.22 -4.75 -0.57
CA VAL A 35 11.63 -5.01 -0.91
C VAL A 35 11.73 -5.91 -2.15
N GLY A 36 10.94 -6.99 -2.21
CA GLY A 36 10.91 -7.86 -3.40
C GLY A 36 10.41 -7.15 -4.66
N MET A 37 9.42 -6.26 -4.54
CA MET A 37 8.90 -5.46 -5.64
C MET A 37 9.98 -4.51 -6.22
N TRP A 38 10.74 -3.84 -5.35
CA TRP A 38 11.84 -2.97 -5.79
C TRP A 38 12.98 -3.74 -6.44
N LEU A 39 13.34 -4.90 -5.88
CA LEU A 39 14.34 -5.79 -6.49
C LEU A 39 13.90 -6.25 -7.88
N TYR A 40 12.64 -6.70 -8.04
CA TYR A 40 12.09 -7.07 -9.34
C TYR A 40 12.17 -5.92 -10.35
N TYR A 41 11.82 -4.70 -9.93
CA TYR A 41 11.85 -3.53 -10.80
C TYR A 41 13.27 -3.20 -11.27
N ILE A 42 14.26 -3.26 -10.38
CA ILE A 42 15.67 -3.03 -10.71
C ILE A 42 16.15 -4.10 -11.70
N GLU A 43 15.89 -5.38 -11.43
CA GLU A 43 16.23 -6.49 -12.34
C GLU A 43 15.56 -6.32 -13.72
N ALA A 44 14.29 -5.91 -13.74
CA ALA A 44 13.56 -5.69 -14.99
C ALA A 44 14.00 -4.46 -15.79
N GLN A 45 14.66 -3.48 -15.16
CA GLN A 45 15.16 -2.27 -15.84
C GLN A 45 16.62 -2.39 -16.29
N PHE A 46 17.48 -3.01 -15.47
CA PHE A 46 18.93 -3.05 -15.69
C PHE A 46 19.46 -4.40 -16.18
N HIS A 47 18.68 -5.47 -15.99
CA HIS A 47 19.03 -6.83 -16.39
C HIS A 47 17.94 -7.44 -17.28
N THR A 48 17.92 -8.76 -17.38
CA THR A 48 16.83 -9.48 -18.04
C THR A 48 15.67 -9.62 -17.08
N ALA A 49 14.51 -9.10 -17.48
CA ALA A 49 13.31 -9.17 -16.66
C ALA A 49 13.03 -10.63 -16.24
N PRO A 50 12.82 -10.90 -14.94
CA PRO A 50 12.54 -12.24 -14.47
C PRO A 50 11.31 -12.81 -15.18
N ILE A 51 11.39 -14.08 -15.56
CA ILE A 51 10.35 -14.81 -16.29
C ILE A 51 8.99 -14.66 -15.58
N ALA A 52 7.93 -14.58 -16.38
CA ALA A 52 6.55 -14.57 -15.88
C ALA A 52 6.31 -15.76 -14.92
N PHE A 53 5.57 -15.53 -13.84
CA PHE A 53 5.32 -16.51 -12.77
C PHE A 53 6.53 -16.86 -11.87
N SER A 54 7.63 -16.11 -11.92
CA SER A 54 8.69 -16.23 -10.91
C SER A 54 8.24 -15.68 -9.53
N ILE A 55 8.95 -16.07 -8.47
CA ILE A 55 8.71 -15.54 -7.11
C ILE A 55 8.70 -14.00 -7.11
N MET A 56 9.65 -13.37 -7.82
CA MET A 56 9.76 -11.91 -7.87
C MET A 56 8.59 -11.27 -8.61
N TRP A 57 8.08 -11.92 -9.66
CA TRP A 57 6.88 -11.49 -10.37
C TRP A 57 5.66 -11.52 -9.43
N ILE A 58 5.48 -12.60 -8.67
CA ILE A 58 4.36 -12.70 -7.70
C ILE A 58 4.51 -11.65 -6.61
N MET A 59 5.70 -11.47 -6.03
CA MET A 59 5.95 -10.45 -5.02
C MET A 59 5.63 -9.05 -5.53
N PHE A 60 5.96 -8.75 -6.79
CA PHE A 60 5.67 -7.47 -7.41
C PHE A 60 4.16 -7.19 -7.49
N TYR A 61 3.38 -8.08 -8.11
CA TYR A 61 1.93 -7.87 -8.29
C TYR A 61 1.16 -7.95 -6.97
N VAL A 62 1.53 -8.86 -6.07
CA VAL A 62 0.87 -8.97 -4.77
C VAL A 62 1.17 -7.75 -3.90
N SER A 63 2.40 -7.21 -3.95
CA SER A 63 2.74 -5.97 -3.24
C SER A 63 1.91 -4.79 -3.72
N MET A 64 1.69 -4.66 -5.05
CA MET A 64 0.78 -3.66 -5.60
C MET A 64 -0.63 -3.85 -5.05
N ILE A 65 -1.24 -5.02 -5.23
CA ILE A 65 -2.63 -5.27 -4.81
C ILE A 65 -2.82 -4.92 -3.31
N LEU A 66 -1.89 -5.32 -2.46
CA LEU A 66 -1.92 -4.98 -1.03
C LEU A 66 -1.78 -3.48 -0.79
N ALA A 67 -0.98 -2.77 -1.59
CA ALA A 67 -0.87 -1.33 -1.56
C ALA A 67 -2.20 -0.65 -1.85
N GLU A 68 -2.86 -1.00 -2.96
CA GLU A 68 -4.16 -0.41 -3.31
C GLU A 68 -5.22 -0.70 -2.25
N VAL A 69 -5.27 -1.93 -1.74
CA VAL A 69 -6.21 -2.31 -0.67
C VAL A 69 -5.98 -1.48 0.59
N ALA A 70 -4.73 -1.22 0.98
CA ALA A 70 -4.44 -0.38 2.14
C ALA A 70 -4.87 1.08 1.93
N TRP A 71 -4.63 1.62 0.74
CA TRP A 71 -5.05 2.97 0.37
C TRP A 71 -6.57 3.12 0.44
N VAL A 72 -7.32 2.16 -0.11
CA VAL A 72 -8.78 2.13 -0.02
C VAL A 72 -9.26 2.07 1.44
N MET A 73 -8.69 1.17 2.25
CA MET A 73 -9.03 1.08 3.67
C MET A 73 -8.71 2.36 4.44
N PHE A 74 -7.60 3.03 4.12
CA PHE A 74 -7.20 4.29 4.73
C PHE A 74 -8.18 5.42 4.41
N ILE A 75 -8.59 5.56 3.14
CA ILE A 75 -9.60 6.55 2.73
C ILE A 75 -10.92 6.31 3.46
N ILE A 76 -11.39 5.05 3.51
CA ILE A 76 -12.63 4.69 4.23
C ILE A 76 -12.52 5.08 5.71
N ARG A 77 -11.36 4.82 6.35
CA ARG A 77 -11.14 5.18 7.75
C ARG A 77 -11.18 6.69 7.95
N ILE A 78 -10.51 7.47 7.11
CA ILE A 78 -10.54 8.94 7.17
C ILE A 78 -11.98 9.45 7.07
N VAL A 79 -12.73 9.02 6.06
CA VAL A 79 -14.11 9.46 5.83
C VAL A 79 -15.00 9.12 7.03
N LYS A 80 -14.87 7.91 7.58
CA LYS A 80 -15.63 7.50 8.78
C LYS A 80 -15.26 8.31 10.03
N THR A 81 -13.98 8.60 10.23
CA THR A 81 -13.51 9.44 11.36
C THR A 81 -14.02 10.87 11.22
N SER A 82 -13.96 11.46 10.02
CA SER A 82 -14.47 12.80 9.74
C SER A 82 -15.97 12.91 10.03
N TYR A 83 -16.77 11.94 9.57
CA TYR A 83 -18.21 11.93 9.82
C TYR A 83 -18.57 11.84 11.31
N THR A 84 -17.85 11.00 12.07
CA THR A 84 -18.06 10.87 13.51
C THR A 84 -17.79 12.19 14.24
N ASN A 85 -16.72 12.90 13.88
CA ASN A 85 -16.33 14.16 14.53
C ASN A 85 -17.33 15.31 14.26
N THR A 86 -17.93 15.35 13.06
CA THR A 86 -19.00 16.32 12.73
C THR A 86 -20.30 16.05 13.48
N ARG A 87 -20.58 14.79 13.85
CA ARG A 87 -21.80 14.43 14.58
C ARG A 87 -21.71 14.79 16.06
N THR A 88 -20.55 14.59 16.69
CA THR A 88 -20.30 14.93 18.10
C THR A 88 -20.32 16.44 18.37
N THR A 89 -19.88 17.25 17.41
CA THR A 89 -19.94 18.72 17.52
C THR A 89 -21.37 19.25 17.41
N LYS A 90 -22.25 18.60 16.65
CA LYS A 90 -23.67 18.98 16.54
C LYS A 90 -24.50 18.66 17.79
N THR A 91 -24.15 17.62 18.55
CA THR A 91 -24.87 17.22 19.77
C THR A 91 -24.47 18.02 21.01
N PHE A 92 -23.35 18.74 20.99
CA PHE A 92 -22.87 19.52 22.14
C PHE A 92 -23.31 20.99 22.10
N ASN A 93 -23.80 21.47 20.94
CA ASN A 93 -24.28 22.84 20.75
C ASN A 93 -25.80 22.98 20.89
N HIS A 94 -26.46 22.06 21.60
CA HIS A 94 -27.90 22.09 21.79
C HIS A 94 -28.31 21.82 23.23
#